data_AF-A0A7J4FDC9-F1
#
_entry.id   AF-A0A7J4FDC9-F1
#
_cell.length_a   1.000
_cell.length_b   1.000
_cell.length_c   1.000
_cell.angle_alpha   90.00
_cell.angle_beta   90.00
_cell.angle_gamma   90.00
#
_symmetry.space_group_name_H-M   'P 1'
#
loop_
_entity.id
_entity.type
_entity.pdbx_description
1 polymer ?
#
loop_
_entity_poly.entity_id
_entity_poly.type
_entity_poly.pdbx_seq_one_letter_code
_entity_poly.pdbx_strand_id
1 'polypeptide(L)' 'MKNAISFTIHEKGEGEHLVFGICEGNPAPLTGISRAFSLAQKQKKKSVLAIVNRQGEVVYYSINGLLPKPTNP' A
#
# COMPACT_ATOMS: atom_id res chain seq x y z
N MET A 1 -13.01 9.05 -5.93
CA MET A 1 -12.43 7.72 -5.67
C MET A 1 -13.56 6.85 -5.14
N LYS A 2 -14.08 5.89 -5.92
CA LYS A 2 -15.25 5.10 -5.50
C LYS A 2 -14.94 3.69 -4.97
N ASN A 3 -13.70 3.18 -5.09
CA ASN A 3 -13.42 1.74 -4.87
C ASN A 3 -12.15 1.45 -4.04
N ALA A 4 -11.57 2.42 -3.33
CA ALA A 4 -10.36 2.20 -2.53
C ALA A 4 -10.71 2.20 -1.04
N ILE A 5 -10.39 1.11 -0.34
CA ILE A 5 -10.56 0.98 1.11
C ILE A 5 -9.17 1.01 1.72
N SER A 6 -8.93 1.99 2.60
CA SER A 6 -7.70 2.11 3.38
C SER A 6 -8.03 1.81 4.84
N PHE A 7 -7.27 0.95 5.48
CA PHE A 7 -7.42 0.64 6.91
C PHE A 7 -6.04 0.50 7.56
N THR A 8 -5.98 0.77 8.86
CA THR A 8 -4.75 0.60 9.66
C THR A 8 -4.86 -0.71 10.43
N ILE A 9 -3.84 -1.56 10.34
CA ILE A 9 -3.75 -2.77 11.15
C ILE A 9 -2.85 -2.45 12.35
N HIS A 10 -3.37 -2.70 13.54
CA HIS A 10 -2.59 -2.67 14.78
C HIS A 10 -2.32 -4.12 15.19
N GLU A 11 -1.08 -4.57 15.03
CA GLU A 11 -0.63 -5.86 15.55
C GLU A 11 -0.09 -5.65 16.98
N LYS A 12 -0.45 -6.55 17.90
CA LYS A 12 -0.01 -6.47 19.30
C LYS A 12 1.45 -6.91 19.39
N GLY A 13 2.40 -6.01 19.16
CA GLY A 13 3.81 -6.32 19.31
C GLY A 13 4.73 -5.35 18.58
N GLU A 14 4.63 -5.20 17.26
CA GLU A 14 5.61 -4.40 16.51
C GLU A 14 5.02 -3.77 15.23
N GLY A 15 4.82 -2.45 15.28
CA GLY A 15 4.69 -1.60 14.09
C GLY A 15 3.25 -1.39 13.60
N GLU A 16 2.85 -0.13 13.54
CA GLU A 16 1.60 0.25 12.88
C GLU A 16 1.79 0.11 11.36
N HIS A 17 0.97 -0.75 10.73
CA HIS A 17 0.95 -0.93 9.28
C HIS A 17 -0.22 -0.15 8.69
N LEU A 18 0.04 0.59 7.61
CA LEU A 18 -1.01 1.17 6.79
C LEU A 18 -1.24 0.26 5.58
N VAL A 19 -2.45 -0.30 5.50
CA VAL A 19 -2.83 -1.25 4.45
C VAL A 19 -3.75 -0.57 3.45
N PHE A 20 -3.36 -0.62 2.17
CA PHE A 20 -4.16 -0.15 1.05
C PHE A 20 -4.73 -1.35 0.30
N GLY A 21 -6.06 -1.46 0.25
CA GLY A 21 -6.75 -2.57 -0.41
C GLY A 21 -7.21 -2.24 -1.83
N ILE A 22 -6.94 -3.14 -2.78
CA ILE A 22 -7.50 -3.10 -4.14
C ILE A 22 -8.16 -4.43 -4.48
N CYS A 23 -9.25 -4.38 -5.24
CA CYS A 23 -9.89 -5.57 -5.79
C CYS A 23 -9.39 -5.81 -7.22
N GLU A 24 -9.02 -7.04 -7.54
CA GLU A 24 -8.63 -7.45 -8.87
C GLU A 24 -9.74 -7.17 -9.90
N GLY A 25 -9.34 -6.78 -11.11
CA GLY A 25 -10.26 -6.44 -12.20
C GLY A 25 -10.76 -5.00 -12.15
N ASN A 26 -10.46 -4.24 -11.09
CA ASN A 26 -10.74 -2.81 -11.01
C ASN A 26 -9.44 -2.00 -11.16
N PRO A 27 -9.35 -1.06 -12.12
CA PRO A 27 -8.20 -0.19 -12.25
C PRO A 27 -7.99 0.63 -10.97
N ALA A 28 -6.83 0.46 -10.34
CA ALA A 28 -6.40 1.27 -9.21
C ALA A 28 -5.52 2.42 -9.73
N PRO A 29 -5.89 3.70 -9.53
CA PRO A 29 -5.04 4.81 -9.94
C PRO A 29 -3.70 4.76 -9.19
N LEU A 30 -2.57 4.80 -9.92
CA LEU A 30 -1.24 4.86 -9.32
C LEU A 30 -1.12 6.03 -8.33
N THR A 31 -1.76 7.15 -8.63
CA THR A 31 -1.84 8.32 -7.76
C THR A 31 -2.49 8.04 -6.40
N GLY A 32 -3.46 7.11 -6.34
CA GLY A 32 -4.06 6.65 -5.09
C GLY A 32 -3.07 5.86 -4.24
N ILE A 33 -2.34 4.93 -4.88
CA ILE A 33 -1.28 4.14 -4.23
C ILE A 33 -0.17 5.06 -3.73
N SER A 34 0.31 6.01 -4.55
CA SER A 34 1.36 6.95 -4.16
C SER A 34 0.94 7.85 -2.99
N ARG A 35 -0.32 8.28 -2.92
CA ARG A 35 -0.85 9.06 -1.79
C ARG A 35 -0.92 8.22 -0.51
N ALA A 36 -1.40 6.99 -0.60
CA ALA A 36 -1.46 6.07 0.54
C ALA A 36 -0.05 5.76 1.07
N PHE A 37 0.89 5.49 0.17
CA PHE A 37 2.31 5.30 0.51
C PHE A 37 2.90 6.54 1.20
N SER A 38 2.65 7.74 0.64
CA SER A 38 3.11 9.01 1.24
C SER A 38 2.54 9.23 2.64
N LEU A 39 1.28 8.83 2.87
CA LEU A 39 0.64 8.92 4.19
C LEU A 39 1.29 7.96 5.19
N ALA A 40 1.57 6.72 4.78
CA ALA A 40 2.27 5.74 5.59
C ALA A 40 3.67 6.25 6.00
N GLN A 41 4.44 6.76 5.03
CA GLN A 41 5.76 7.35 5.26
C GLN A 41 5.72 8.51 6.26
N LYS A 42 4.76 9.44 6.11
CA LYS A 42 4.59 10.57 7.04
C LYS A 42 4.28 10.12 8.47
N GLN A 43 3.53 9.03 8.62
CA GLN A 43 3.20 8.44 9.92
C GLN A 43 4.29 7.50 10.44
N LYS A 44 5.42 7.35 9.73
CA LYS A 44 6.48 6.38 10.03
C LYS A 44 5.96 4.94 10.15
N LYS A 45 4.91 4.64 9.37
CA LYS A 45 4.27 3.32 9.27
C LYS A 45 4.82 2.56 8.09
N LYS A 46 4.86 1.23 8.21
CA LYS A 46 5.10 0.35 7.06
C LYS A 46 3.90 0.40 6.12
N SER A 47 4.15 0.41 4.82
CA SER A 47 3.11 0.43 3.79
C SER A 47 2.92 -0.96 3.20
N VAL A 48 1.68 -1.44 3.18
CA VAL A 48 1.31 -2.74 2.61
C VAL A 48 0.19 -2.56 1.59
N LEU A 49 0.31 -3.22 0.44
CA LEU A 49 -0.75 -3.35 -0.57
C LEU A 49 -1.41 -4.71 -0.41
N ALA A 50 -2.71 -4.72 -0.17
CA ALA A 50 -3.53 -5.92 -0.18
C ALA A 50 -4.31 -5.99 -1.50
N ILE A 51 -4.11 -7.06 -2.26
CA ILE A 51 -4.86 -7.33 -3.49
C ILE A 51 -5.83 -8.46 -3.20
N VAL A 52 -7.12 -8.18 -3.32
CA VAL A 52 -8.19 -9.18 -3.20
C VAL A 52 -8.53 -9.69 -4.59
N ASN A 53 -8.35 -10.99 -4.84
CA ASN A 53 -8.73 -11.60 -6.10
C ASN A 53 -10.24 -11.84 -6.18
N ARG A 54 -10.74 -12.26 -7.36
CA ARG A 54 -12.18 -12.49 -7.57
C ARG A 54 -12.78 -13.61 -6.72
N GLN A 55 -11.95 -14.50 -6.19
CA GLN A 55 -12.35 -15.63 -5.33
C GLN A 55 -12.28 -15.25 -3.84
N GLY A 56 -11.89 -14.02 -3.51
CA GLY A 56 -11.77 -13.53 -2.14
C GLY A 56 -10.43 -13.84 -1.47
N GLU A 57 -9.47 -14.42 -2.18
CA GLU A 57 -8.11 -14.60 -1.67
C GLU A 57 -7.38 -13.26 -1.63
N VAL A 58 -6.56 -13.06 -0.59
CA VAL A 58 -5.84 -11.80 -0.36
C VAL A 58 -4.34 -12.03 -0.45
N VAL A 59 -3.67 -11.26 -1.30
CA VAL A 59 -2.21 -11.24 -1.44
C VAL A 59 -1.66 -9.93 -0.90
N TYR A 60 -0.66 -10.01 -0.03
CA TYR A 60 -0.04 -8.84 0.62
C TYR A 60 1.35 -8.56 0.04
N TYR A 61 1.58 -7.32 -0.40
CA TYR A 61 2.89 -6.84 -0.86
C TYR A 61 3.38 -5.70 0.02
N SER A 62 4.64 -5.76 0.45
CA SER A 62 5.32 -4.61 1.05
C SER A 62 5.65 -3.59 -0.03
N ILE A 63 5.26 -2.32 0.16
CA ILE A 63 5.67 -1.23 -0.72
C ILE A 63 6.79 -0.44 -0.04
N ASN A 64 7.91 -0.32 -0.75
CA ASN A 64 9.04 0.51 -0.35
C ASN A 64 9.31 1.58 -1.41
N GLY A 65 9.76 2.75 -0.97
CA GLY A 65 10.18 3.80 -1.89
C GLY A 65 11.49 3.39 -2.58
N LEU A 66 11.52 3.44 -3.90
CA LEU A 66 12.77 3.34 -4.64
C LEU A 66 13.41 4.73 -4.71
N LEU A 67 14.57 4.89 -4.07
CA LEU A 67 15.44 6.01 -4.41
C LEU A 67 16.20 5.60 -5.67
N PRO A 68 16.04 6.30 -6.80
CA PRO A 68 16.85 6.01 -7.98
C PRO A 68 18.32 6.15 -7.60
N LYS A 69 19.11 5.12 -7.93
CA LYS A 69 20.56 5.18 -7.75
C LYS A 69 21.07 6.35 -8.59
N PRO A 70 21.83 7.31 -8.02
CA PRO A 70 22.40 8.39 -8.81
C PRO A 70 23.27 7.77 -9.91
N THR A 71 22.89 8.02 -11.16
CA THR A 71 23.69 7.65 -12.32
C THR A 71 24.84 8.65 -12.39
N ASN A 72 26.07 8.17 -12.27
CA ASN A 72 27.22 9.01 -12.58
C ASN A 72 27.14 9.38 -14.08
N PRO A 73 27.33 10.66 -14.44
CA PRO A 73 27.34 11.09 -15.83
C PRO A 73 28.46 10.44 -16.63
#